data_AF-A0A7W6RWW0-F1
#
_entry.id   AF-A0A7W6RWW0-F1
#
_cell.length_a   1.000
_cell.length_b   1.000
_cell.length_c   1.000
_cell.angle_alpha   90.00
_cell.angle_beta   90.00
_cell.angle_gamma   90.00
#
_symmetry.space_group_name_H-M   'P 1'
#
loop_
_entity.id
_entity.type
_entity.pdbx_description
1 polymer ?
#
loop_
_entity_poly.entity_id
_entity_poly.type
_entity_poly.pdbx_seq_one_letter_code
_entity_poly.pdbx_strand_id
1 'polypeptide(L)' 'MAQPGGKLPLFDANGRRVSRRLVQACLDAGWAEPWFANPVKPDWQVCKLTDAGRTVAEGP' A
#
# COMPACT_ATOMS: atom_id res chain seq x y z
N MET A 1 -0.37 12.00 8.18
CA MET A 1 0.17 10.66 8.50
C MET A 1 1.06 10.21 7.34
N ALA A 2 2.32 10.62 7.33
CA ALA A 2 3.27 10.21 6.31
C ALA A 2 4.10 9.06 6.88
N GLN A 3 3.79 7.81 6.52
CA GLN A 3 4.70 6.72 6.80
C GLN A 3 5.98 6.96 5.99
N PRO A 4 7.18 6.86 6.58
CA PRO A 4 8.41 7.12 5.86
C PRO A 4 8.53 6.16 4.66
N GLY A 5 8.67 6.72 3.46
CA GLY A 5 8.91 5.99 2.21
C GLY A 5 7.67 5.61 1.39
N GLY A 6 6.47 6.12 1.70
CA GLY A 6 5.29 5.94 0.83
C GLY A 6 4.75 4.51 0.75
N LYS A 7 4.99 3.68 1.78
CA LYS A 7 4.49 2.30 1.82
C LYS A 7 2.97 2.26 1.86
N LEU A 8 2.37 1.33 1.11
CA LEU A 8 0.96 1.00 1.29
C LEU A 8 0.80 0.35 2.68
N PRO A 9 0.00 0.94 3.59
CA PRO A 9 -0.11 0.42 4.94
C PRO A 9 -0.82 -0.94 4.93
N LEU A 10 -0.22 -1.93 5.59
CA LEU A 10 -0.82 -3.26 5.76
C LEU A 10 -2.01 -3.27 6.74
N PHE A 11 -2.18 -2.19 7.49
CA PHE A 11 -3.23 -1.99 8.48
C PHE A 11 -3.86 -0.61 8.31
N ASP A 12 -5.17 -0.51 8.48
CA ASP A 12 -5.90 0.77 8.48
C ASP A 12 -5.64 1.56 9.77
N ALA A 13 -6.22 2.76 9.85
CA ALA A 13 -6.11 3.64 11.02
C ALA A 13 -6.66 3.04 12.33
N ASN A 14 -7.48 1.98 12.23
CA ASN A 14 -8.06 1.26 13.36
C ASN A 14 -7.28 -0.03 13.69
N GLY A 15 -6.13 -0.26 13.04
CA GLY A 15 -5.31 -1.46 13.21
C GLY A 15 -5.88 -2.70 12.52
N ARG A 16 -6.87 -2.57 11.64
CA ARG A 16 -7.41 -3.71 10.87
C ARG A 16 -6.54 -3.99 9.66
N ARG A 17 -6.27 -5.26 9.41
CA ARG A 17 -5.47 -5.66 8.25
C ARG A 17 -6.18 -5.27 6.95
N VAL A 18 -5.46 -4.60 6.07
CA VAL A 18 -5.94 -4.30 4.72
C VAL A 18 -6.09 -5.61 3.96
N SER A 19 -7.27 -5.82 3.38
CA SER A 19 -7.56 -7.05 2.64
C SER A 19 -6.73 -7.13 1.36
N ARG A 20 -6.32 -8.34 0.96
CA ARG A 20 -5.61 -8.58 -0.31
C ARG A 20 -6.38 -8.05 -1.52
N ARG A 21 -7.71 -8.14 -1.50
CA ARG A 21 -8.58 -7.62 -2.56
C ARG A 21 -8.45 -6.10 -2.70
N LEU A 22 -8.35 -5.37 -1.59
CA LEU A 22 -8.17 -3.92 -1.62
C LEU A 22 -6.80 -3.56 -2.18
N VAL A 23 -5.74 -4.26 -1.74
CA VAL A 23 -4.39 -4.07 -2.31
C VAL A 23 -4.40 -4.29 -3.82
N GLN A 24 -5.06 -5.36 -4.29
CA GLN A 24 -5.16 -5.63 -5.73
C GLN A 24 -5.91 -4.52 -6.46
N ALA A 25 -7.02 -4.02 -5.93
CA ALA A 25 -7.75 -2.91 -6.54
C ALA A 25 -6.90 -1.63 -6.64
N CYS A 26 -6.05 -1.34 -5.65
CA CYS A 26 -5.11 -0.22 -5.71
C CYS A 26 -4.02 -0.42 -6.77
N LEU A 27 -3.54 -1.66 -6.96
CA LEU A 27 -2.60 -1.99 -8.04
C LEU A 27 -3.26 -1.81 -9.41
N ASP A 28 -4.49 -2.34 -9.57
CA ASP A 28 -5.25 -2.26 -10.82
C ASP A 28 -5.60 -0.81 -11.20
N ALA A 29 -5.83 0.05 -10.20
CA ALA A 29 -6.08 1.48 -10.39
C ALA A 29 -4.80 2.32 -10.60
N GLY A 30 -3.61 1.72 -10.52
CA GLY A 30 -2.34 2.44 -10.61
C GLY A 30 -2.01 3.34 -9.41
N TRP A 31 -2.70 3.15 -8.28
CA TRP A 31 -2.48 3.89 -7.04
C TRP A 31 -1.37 3.28 -6.18
N ALA A 32 -1.04 2.02 -6.42
CA ALA A 32 0.07 1.34 -5.78
C ALA A 32 0.89 0.59 -6.84
N GLU A 33 2.15 0.31 -6.50
CA GLU A 33 3.03 -0.53 -7.30
C GLU A 33 3.80 -1.53 -6.41
N PRO A 34 4.13 -2.74 -6.92
CA PRO A 34 5.02 -3.66 -6.23
C PRO A 34 6.37 -2.99 -5.96
N TRP A 35 6.91 -3.19 -4.77
CA TRP A 35 8.18 -2.58 -4.40
C TRP A 35 9.28 -3.61 -4.16
N PHE A 36 9.11 -4.50 -3.18
CA PHE A 36 10.05 -5.58 -2.90
C PHE A 36 9.36 -6.74 -2.19
N ALA A 37 9.88 -7.95 -2.39
CA ALA A 37 9.49 -9.11 -1.60
C ALA A 37 10.15 -9.00 -0.22
N ASN A 38 9.37 -9.18 0.85
CA ASN A 38 9.93 -9.12 2.20
C ASN A 38 10.91 -10.30 2.42
N PRO A 39 12.21 -10.05 2.72
CA PRO A 39 13.20 -11.11 2.88
C PRO A 39 12.91 -12.05 4.07
N VAL A 40 12.11 -11.60 5.05
CA VAL A 40 11.68 -12.40 6.20
C VAL A 40 10.41 -13.22 5.89
N LYS A 41 9.57 -12.73 4.96
CA LYS A 41 8.35 -13.41 4.52
C LYS A 41 8.23 -13.29 3.00
N PRO A 42 8.85 -14.21 2.23
CA PRO A 42 8.92 -14.12 0.77
C PRO A 42 7.55 -14.01 0.10
N ASP A 43 6.52 -14.62 0.72
CA ASP A 43 5.14 -14.59 0.23
C ASP A 43 4.43 -13.26 0.46
N TRP A 44 5.08 -12.30 1.11
CA TRP A 44 4.58 -10.96 1.37
C TRP A 44 5.20 -9.99 0.37
N GLN A 45 4.47 -9.75 -0.71
CA GLN A 45 4.74 -8.65 -1.63
C GLN A 45 4.49 -7.32 -0.92
N VAL A 46 5.52 -6.51 -0.75
CA VAL A 46 5.39 -5.14 -0.24
C VAL A 46 5.05 -4.23 -1.42
N CYS A 47 4.00 -3.43 -1.28
CA CYS A 47 3.61 -2.42 -2.27
C CYS A 47 3.86 -1.01 -1.70
N LYS A 48 4.14 -0.05 -2.57
CA LYS A 48 4.21 1.38 -2.23
C LYS A 48 3.18 2.16 -3.03
N LEU A 49 2.74 3.29 -2.49
CA LEU A 49 1.86 4.22 -3.19
C LEU A 49 2.61 4.91 -4.34
N THR A 50 1.93 5.10 -5.45
CA THR A 50 2.36 6.00 -6.53
C THR A 50 2.07 7.45 -6.14
N ASP A 51 2.50 8.42 -6.95
CA ASP A 51 2.12 9.82 -6.73
C ASP A 51 0.60 10.01 -6.78
N ALA A 52 -0.08 9.38 -7.76
CA ALA A 52 -1.53 9.39 -7.85
C ALA A 52 -2.19 8.78 -6.61
N GLY A 53 -1.65 7.66 -6.12
CA GLY A 53 -2.13 7.03 -4.89
C GLY A 53 -1.93 7.89 -3.64
N ARG A 54 -0.82 8.65 -3.56
CA ARG A 54 -0.59 9.62 -2.48
C ARG A 54 -1.62 10.74 -2.50
N THR A 55 -1.88 11.35 -3.67
CA THR A 55 -2.89 12.41 -3.82
C THR A 55 -4.27 11.95 -3.37
N VAL A 56 -4.68 10.73 -3.74
CA VAL A 56 -5.97 10.15 -3.32
C VAL A 56 -6.00 9.88 -1.81
N ALA A 57 -4.89 9.40 -1.24
CA ALA A 57 -4.80 9.08 0.18
C ALA A 57 -4.73 10.31 1.09
N GLU A 58 -4.18 11.43 0.59
CA GLU A 58 -4.13 12.70 1.32
C GLU A 58 -5.48 13.41 1.36
N GLY A 59 -6.39 13.11 0.41
CA GLY A 59 -7.72 13.72 0.32
C GLY A 59 -7.67 15.23 -0.01
N PRO A 60 -8.82 15.86 -0.30
CA PRO A 60 -8.94 17.32 -0.28
C PRO A 60 -8.86 17.89 1.14
#